data_AF-A3KB09-F1
#
_entry.id   AF-A3KB09-F1
#
_cell.length_a   1.000
_cell.length_b   1.000
_cell.length_c   1.000
_cell.angle_alpha   90.00
_cell.angle_beta   90.00
_cell.angle_gamma   90.00
#
_symmetry.space_group_name_H-M   'P 1'
#
loop_
_entity.id
_entity.type
_entity.pdbx_description
1 polymer ?
#
loop_
_entity_poly.entity_id
_entity_poly.type
_entity_poly.pdbx_seq_one_letter_code
_entity_poly.pdbx_strand_id
1 'polypeptide(L)'
;MPPRLTLDTGQRSAPLNDDRAFARAYVEEVMKTHLPQDYWSLSPEGRIEMTMNGRRYARHFGITDVKSQMMFITLMWEVGANFFMFSGFKEIAVSAVDGPSKIDAFFEVDSDLAAEAIMNADSRYWYPDMAGITGLNG
;
A
#
# COMPACT_ATOMS: atom_id res chain seq x y z
N MET A 1 -13.31 -3.82 7.02
CA MET A 1 -12.68 -2.75 6.23
C MET A 1 -12.01 -1.77 7.18
N PRO A 2 -10.72 -1.47 6.99
CA PRO A 2 -10.08 -0.42 7.77
C PRO A 2 -10.66 0.97 7.43
N PRO A 3 -10.64 1.91 8.39
CA PRO A 3 -11.15 3.26 8.18
C PRO A 3 -10.33 3.99 7.12
N ARG A 4 -11.02 4.68 6.21
CA ARG A 4 -10.39 5.49 5.17
C ARG A 4 -9.51 6.57 5.81
N LEU A 5 -8.22 6.57 5.49
CA LEU A 5 -7.29 7.60 5.98
C LEU A 5 -7.62 8.97 5.39
N THR A 6 -7.93 9.95 6.26
CA THR A 6 -7.95 11.37 5.89
C THR A 6 -6.53 11.93 5.96
N LEU A 7 -5.77 11.76 4.87
CA LEU A 7 -4.43 12.34 4.75
C LEU A 7 -4.54 13.84 4.42
N ASP A 8 -4.20 14.71 5.37
CA ASP A 8 -4.01 16.15 5.11
C ASP A 8 -2.64 16.38 4.46
N THR A 9 -2.59 16.30 3.13
CA THR A 9 -1.36 16.46 2.35
C THR A 9 -1.08 17.91 1.96
N GLY A 10 -1.80 18.90 2.52
CA GLY A 10 -1.79 20.30 2.07
C GLY A 10 -0.48 21.07 2.28
N GLN A 11 0.54 20.47 2.91
CA GLN A 11 1.74 21.17 3.38
C GLN A 11 3.03 20.41 2.99
N ARG A 12 3.27 20.07 1.72
CA ARG A 12 4.58 19.52 1.31
C ARG A 12 5.22 20.27 0.14
N SER A 13 6.42 20.77 0.43
CA SER A 13 7.34 21.50 -0.44
C SER A 13 8.44 20.64 -1.06
N ALA A 14 8.58 19.37 -0.64
CA ALA A 14 9.51 18.43 -1.27
C ALA A 14 8.78 17.64 -2.38
N PRO A 15 9.38 17.47 -3.58
CA PRO A 15 8.82 16.58 -4.58
C PRO A 15 8.88 15.15 -4.03
N LEU A 16 7.75 14.60 -3.62
CA LEU A 16 7.60 13.18 -3.24
C LEU A 16 7.76 12.24 -4.45
N ASN A 17 8.39 12.70 -5.52
CA ASN A 17 8.76 11.91 -6.69
C ASN A 17 9.88 10.92 -6.35
N ASP A 18 10.75 11.27 -5.39
CA ASP A 18 11.77 10.35 -4.85
C ASP A 18 11.14 9.30 -3.91
N ASP A 19 11.51 8.04 -4.10
CA ASP A 19 10.94 6.92 -3.34
C ASP A 19 11.36 6.90 -1.89
N ARG A 20 12.59 7.31 -1.59
CA ARG A 20 13.07 7.37 -0.21
C ARG A 20 12.43 8.53 0.54
N ALA A 21 12.28 9.69 -0.09
CA ALA A 21 11.55 10.83 0.47
C ALA A 21 10.09 10.47 0.74
N PHE A 22 9.40 9.84 -0.23
CA PHE A 22 8.05 9.31 -0.05
C PHE A 22 7.95 8.30 1.09
N ALA A 23 8.89 7.36 1.17
CA ALA A 23 8.85 6.33 2.20
C ALA A 23 9.03 6.91 3.61
N ARG A 24 9.98 7.84 3.79
CA ARG A 24 10.16 8.57 5.07
C ARG A 24 8.88 9.32 5.45
N ALA A 25 8.31 9.99 4.46
CA ALA A 25 7.06 10.73 4.57
C ALA A 25 5.90 9.85 5.05
N TYR A 26 5.69 8.69 4.43
CA TYR A 26 4.64 7.74 4.82
C TYR A 26 4.90 7.17 6.22
N VAL A 27 6.14 6.76 6.50
CA VAL A 27 6.51 6.13 7.77
C VAL A 27 6.27 7.07 8.96
N GLU A 28 6.74 8.32 8.88
CA GLU A 28 6.67 9.24 10.02
C GLU A 28 5.28 9.84 10.24
N GLU A 29 4.48 10.03 9.18
CA GLU A 29 3.19 10.70 9.28
C GLU A 29 2.01 9.74 9.28
N VAL A 30 2.07 8.69 8.46
CA VAL A 30 0.98 7.72 8.31
C VAL A 30 1.19 6.53 9.23
N MET A 31 2.29 5.80 9.03
CA MET A 31 2.53 4.55 9.74
C MET A 31 2.64 4.77 11.25
N LYS A 32 3.39 5.79 11.68
CA LYS A 32 3.54 6.13 13.10
C LYS A 32 2.22 6.44 13.80
N THR A 33 1.29 7.07 13.09
CA THR A 33 0.02 7.53 13.65
C THR A 33 -1.07 6.46 13.57
N HIS A 34 -1.16 5.77 12.43
CA HIS A 34 -2.27 4.87 12.11
C HIS A 34 -1.90 3.39 12.24
N LEU A 35 -0.62 3.05 12.15
CA LEU A 35 -0.08 1.69 12.25
C LEU A 35 1.03 1.64 13.33
N PRO A 36 0.79 2.15 14.56
CA PRO A 36 1.85 2.31 15.55
C PRO A 36 2.50 0.99 15.94
N GLN A 37 1.73 -0.12 15.93
CA GLN A 37 2.29 -1.44 16.23
C GLN A 37 3.35 -1.85 15.19
N ASP A 38 3.04 -1.72 13.91
CA ASP A 38 3.99 -2.01 12.82
C ASP A 38 5.18 -1.04 12.83
N TYR A 39 4.94 0.23 13.16
CA TYR A 39 5.98 1.26 13.20
C TYR A 39 7.07 0.92 14.23
N TRP A 40 6.69 0.34 15.37
CA TRP A 40 7.60 0.00 16.46
C TRP A 40 8.13 -1.44 16.40
N SER A 41 7.45 -2.35 15.70
CA SER A 41 7.87 -3.76 15.59
C SER A 41 8.95 -3.99 14.52
N LEU A 42 9.07 -3.08 13.54
CA LEU A 42 10.02 -3.17 12.44
C LEU A 42 11.25 -2.29 12.64
N SER A 43 12.37 -2.69 12.02
CA SER A 43 13.55 -1.83 11.97
C SER A 43 13.27 -0.56 11.16
N PRO A 44 13.94 0.57 11.47
CA PRO A 44 13.81 1.79 10.70
C PRO A 44 14.10 1.62 9.20
N GLU A 45 15.05 0.77 8.86
CA GLU A 45 15.40 0.45 7.47
C GLU A 45 14.31 -0.41 6.82
N GLY A 46 13.79 -1.42 7.53
CA GLY A 46 12.79 -2.34 7.01
C GLY A 46 11.48 -1.63 6.66
N ARG A 47 10.97 -0.74 7.52
CA ARG A 47 9.75 0.04 7.22
C ARG A 47 9.90 0.95 6.00
N ILE A 48 11.09 1.52 5.77
CA ILE A 48 11.39 2.33 4.59
C ILE A 48 11.40 1.46 3.34
N GLU A 49 12.12 0.34 3.37
CA GLU A 49 12.23 -0.58 2.25
C GLU A 49 10.87 -1.17 1.84
N MET A 50 10.09 -1.66 2.82
CA MET A 50 8.75 -2.19 2.61
C MET A 50 7.82 -1.13 2.00
N THR A 51 7.89 0.12 2.47
CA THR A 51 7.10 1.22 1.91
C THR A 51 7.50 1.54 0.47
N MET A 52 8.81 1.54 0.15
CA MET A 52 9.28 1.73 -1.22
C MET A 52 8.78 0.62 -2.15
N ASN A 53 8.81 -0.63 -1.70
CA ASN A 53 8.29 -1.76 -2.46
C ASN A 53 6.77 -1.69 -2.65
N GLY A 54 6.02 -1.34 -1.60
CA GLY A 54 4.59 -1.11 -1.70
C GLY A 54 4.24 0.00 -2.71
N ARG A 55 5.07 1.05 -2.78
CA ARG A 55 4.91 2.10 -3.81
C ARG A 55 5.15 1.57 -5.22
N ARG A 56 6.10 0.66 -5.41
CA ARG A 56 6.33 0.00 -6.72
C ARG A 56 5.13 -0.83 -7.15
N TYR A 57 4.51 -1.57 -6.23
CA TYR A 57 3.23 -2.26 -6.50
C TYR A 57 2.14 -1.27 -6.91
N ALA A 58 1.96 -0.19 -6.16
CA ALA A 58 0.95 0.82 -6.48
C ALA A 58 1.13 1.35 -7.92
N ARG A 59 2.37 1.70 -8.30
CA ARG A 59 2.69 2.14 -9.68
C ARG A 59 2.40 1.07 -10.72
N HIS A 60 2.73 -0.19 -10.44
CA HIS A 60 2.44 -1.31 -11.34
C HIS A 60 0.93 -1.44 -11.63
N PHE A 61 0.08 -1.19 -10.64
CA PHE A 61 -1.38 -1.18 -10.82
C PHE A 61 -1.93 0.16 -11.36
N GLY A 62 -1.08 1.06 -11.86
CA GLY A 62 -1.49 2.34 -12.45
C GLY A 62 -1.84 3.43 -11.41
N ILE A 63 -1.50 3.23 -10.13
CA ILE A 63 -1.75 4.19 -9.06
C ILE A 63 -0.52 5.12 -8.95
N THR A 64 -0.58 6.26 -9.63
CA THR A 64 0.56 7.17 -9.76
C THR A 64 0.53 8.37 -8.81
N ASP A 65 -0.64 8.77 -8.30
CA ASP A 65 -0.75 9.89 -7.39
C ASP A 65 -0.34 9.51 -5.96
N VAL A 66 0.26 10.47 -5.25
CA VAL A 66 0.87 10.25 -3.93
C VAL A 66 -0.15 9.76 -2.90
N LYS A 67 -1.35 10.36 -2.87
CA LYS A 67 -2.35 10.05 -1.85
C LYS A 67 -2.83 8.62 -2.00
N SER A 68 -3.18 8.23 -3.22
CA SER A 68 -3.62 6.87 -3.52
C SER A 68 -2.52 5.84 -3.28
N GLN A 69 -1.26 6.16 -3.59
CA GLN A 69 -0.12 5.29 -3.27
C GLN A 69 0.00 5.03 -1.77
N MET A 70 -0.16 6.06 -0.93
CA MET A 70 -0.12 5.89 0.53
C MET A 70 -1.26 4.99 1.00
N MET A 71 -2.48 5.20 0.48
CA MET A 71 -3.65 4.38 0.85
C MET A 71 -3.50 2.92 0.38
N PHE A 72 -2.93 2.69 -0.80
CA PHE A 72 -2.59 1.34 -1.27
C PHE A 72 -1.64 0.62 -0.32
N ILE A 73 -0.58 1.32 0.12
CA ILE A 73 0.39 0.76 1.07
C ILE A 73 -0.27 0.49 2.42
N THR A 74 -1.19 1.34 2.88
CA THR A 74 -1.96 1.08 4.09
C THR A 74 -2.81 -0.20 3.96
N LEU A 75 -3.45 -0.44 2.82
CA LEU A 75 -4.14 -1.72 2.58
C LEU A 75 -3.18 -2.91 2.63
N MET A 76 -1.95 -2.77 2.12
CA MET A 76 -0.93 -3.82 2.26
C MET A 76 -0.58 -4.13 3.73
N TRP A 77 -0.63 -3.14 4.61
CA TRP A 77 -0.42 -3.34 6.06
C TRP A 77 -1.62 -3.96 6.74
N GLU A 78 -2.83 -3.45 6.48
CA GLU A 78 -4.02 -3.80 7.24
C GLU A 78 -4.75 -5.05 6.72
N VAL A 79 -4.70 -5.30 5.41
CA VAL A 79 -5.34 -6.46 4.79
C VAL A 79 -4.31 -7.56 4.51
N GLY A 80 -3.10 -7.16 4.10
CA GLY A 80 -2.00 -8.08 3.82
C GLY A 80 -1.24 -7.67 2.57
N ALA A 81 0.08 -7.92 2.54
CA ALA A 81 0.94 -7.47 1.46
C ALA A 81 0.56 -8.04 0.07
N ASN A 82 -0.21 -9.12 0.05
CA ASN A 82 -0.72 -9.80 -1.13
C ASN A 82 -2.23 -9.61 -1.35
N PHE A 83 -2.89 -8.63 -0.72
CA PHE A 83 -4.35 -8.48 -0.78
C PHE A 83 -4.91 -8.45 -2.21
N PHE A 84 -4.16 -7.88 -3.15
CA PHE A 84 -4.50 -7.79 -4.58
C PHE A 84 -4.53 -9.15 -5.31
N MET A 85 -4.16 -10.25 -4.64
CA MET A 85 -4.25 -11.60 -5.18
C MET A 85 -5.62 -12.26 -4.93
N PHE A 86 -6.43 -11.69 -4.04
CA PHE A 86 -7.70 -12.27 -3.59
C PHE A 86 -8.91 -11.69 -4.35
N SER A 87 -10.00 -12.44 -4.36
CA SER A 87 -11.26 -12.06 -5.00
C SER A 87 -11.77 -10.71 -4.47
N GLY A 88 -12.38 -9.91 -5.34
CA GLY A 88 -12.80 -8.54 -5.05
C GLY A 88 -11.67 -7.54 -5.28
N PHE A 89 -10.50 -7.77 -4.68
CA PHE A 89 -9.35 -6.89 -4.88
C PHE A 89 -8.66 -7.13 -6.22
N LYS A 90 -8.51 -8.38 -6.63
CA LYS A 90 -7.78 -8.74 -7.84
C LYS A 90 -8.37 -8.10 -9.09
N GLU A 91 -9.69 -8.11 -9.21
CA GLU A 91 -10.42 -7.52 -10.34
C GLU A 91 -10.22 -6.00 -10.39
N ILE A 92 -10.23 -5.34 -9.24
CA ILE A 92 -9.97 -3.91 -9.11
C ILE A 92 -8.52 -3.58 -9.48
N ALA A 93 -7.56 -4.39 -8.99
CA ALA A 93 -6.13 -4.17 -9.23
C ALA A 93 -5.78 -4.17 -10.72
N VAL A 94 -6.36 -5.08 -11.51
CA VAL A 94 -6.11 -5.20 -12.96
C VAL A 94 -7.04 -4.35 -13.82
N SER A 95 -8.03 -3.67 -13.23
CA SER A 95 -8.94 -2.80 -13.97
C SER A 95 -8.23 -1.57 -14.55
N ALA A 96 -8.82 -0.99 -15.60
CA ALA A 96 -8.35 0.24 -16.24
C ALA A 96 -8.78 1.53 -15.51
N VAL A 97 -9.40 1.40 -14.32
CA VAL A 97 -9.81 2.54 -13.50
C VAL A 97 -8.58 3.29 -13.00
N ASP A 98 -8.68 4.60 -12.89
CA ASP A 98 -7.58 5.46 -12.43
C ASP A 98 -7.27 5.26 -10.95
N GLY A 99 -6.11 5.77 -10.50
CA GLY A 99 -5.61 5.56 -9.14
C GLY A 99 -6.62 5.89 -8.04
N PRO A 100 -7.20 7.11 -8.02
CA PRO A 100 -8.17 7.50 -7.00
C PRO A 100 -9.42 6.61 -6.97
N SER A 101 -10.06 6.35 -8.11
CA SER A 101 -11.26 5.49 -8.13
C SER A 101 -10.93 4.03 -7.86
N LYS A 102 -9.71 3.57 -8.19
CA LYS A 102 -9.22 2.23 -7.83
C LYS A 102 -9.09 2.10 -6.30
N ILE A 103 -8.56 3.12 -5.63
CA ILE A 103 -8.52 3.14 -4.16
C ILE A 103 -9.92 3.16 -3.57
N ASP A 104 -10.82 4.00 -4.07
CA ASP A 104 -12.21 4.01 -3.60
C ASP A 104 -12.82 2.61 -3.69
N ALA A 105 -12.69 1.95 -4.84
CA ALA A 105 -13.19 0.59 -5.03
C ALA A 105 -12.56 -0.41 -4.06
N PHE A 106 -11.25 -0.31 -3.77
CA PHE A 106 -10.59 -1.18 -2.80
C PHE A 106 -11.12 -1.03 -1.38
N PHE A 107 -11.66 0.12 -0.98
CA PHE A 107 -12.27 0.33 0.34
C PHE A 107 -13.76 -0.10 0.40
N GLU A 108 -14.35 -0.44 -0.74
CA GLU A 108 -15.74 -0.91 -0.86
C GLU A 108 -15.86 -2.43 -1.08
N VAL A 109 -14.73 -3.16 -1.10
CA VAL A 109 -14.72 -4.63 -1.15
C VAL A 109 -15.51 -5.23 0.03
N ASP A 110 -16.31 -6.25 -0.25
CA ASP A 110 -17.11 -6.92 0.77
C ASP A 110 -16.26 -7.44 1.94
N SER A 111 -16.78 -7.36 3.16
CA SER A 111 -16.05 -7.75 4.37
C SER A 111 -15.65 -9.21 4.40
N ASP A 112 -16.44 -10.11 3.81
CA ASP A 112 -16.15 -11.54 3.78
C ASP A 112 -14.97 -11.83 2.85
N LEU A 113 -14.90 -11.13 1.70
CA LEU A 113 -13.76 -11.20 0.78
C LEU A 113 -12.50 -10.58 1.41
N ALA A 114 -12.66 -9.48 2.15
CA ALA A 114 -11.56 -8.89 2.91
C ALA A 114 -11.05 -9.82 4.01
N ALA A 115 -11.92 -10.55 4.70
CA ALA A 115 -11.54 -11.52 5.72
C ALA A 115 -10.71 -12.66 5.13
N GLU A 116 -11.05 -13.16 3.93
CA GLU A 116 -10.26 -14.17 3.23
C GLU A 116 -8.81 -13.68 2.98
N ALA A 117 -8.66 -12.44 2.49
CA ALA A 117 -7.34 -11.85 2.25
C ALA A 117 -6.53 -11.70 3.54
N ILE A 118 -7.16 -11.24 4.62
CA ILE A 118 -6.53 -11.10 5.96
C ILE A 118 -6.06 -12.45 6.49
N MET A 119 -6.90 -13.47 6.41
CA MET A 119 -6.58 -14.81 6.92
C MET A 119 -5.45 -15.50 6.16
N ASN A 120 -5.21 -15.10 4.91
CA ASN A 120 -4.22 -15.69 4.00
C ASN A 120 -3.11 -14.69 3.63
N ALA A 121 -2.89 -13.68 4.47
CA ALA A 121 -1.87 -12.66 4.25
C ALA A 121 -0.46 -13.29 4.19
N ASP A 122 0.34 -12.88 3.20
CA ASP A 122 1.70 -13.36 3.00
C ASP A 122 2.70 -12.20 2.96
N SER A 123 3.51 -12.10 4.02
CA SER A 123 4.48 -11.01 4.19
C SER A 123 5.62 -11.04 3.16
N ARG A 124 5.85 -12.15 2.47
CA ARG A 124 6.86 -12.23 1.38
C ARG A 124 6.55 -11.24 0.26
N TYR A 125 5.29 -10.85 0.09
CA TYR A 125 4.89 -9.88 -0.93
C TYR A 125 5.37 -8.46 -0.66
N TRP A 126 5.87 -8.14 0.54
CA TRP A 126 6.65 -6.91 0.74
C TRP A 126 7.95 -6.88 -0.07
N TYR A 127 8.43 -8.04 -0.52
CA TYR A 127 9.66 -8.22 -1.28
C TYR A 127 9.35 -8.99 -2.58
N PRO A 128 9.07 -8.29 -3.69
CA PRO A 128 8.69 -8.90 -4.97
C PRO A 128 9.52 -10.13 -5.38
N ASP A 129 10.84 -10.05 -5.21
CA ASP A 129 11.75 -11.14 -5.56
C ASP A 129 11.50 -12.40 -4.73
N MET A 130 11.17 -12.25 -3.44
CA MET A 130 10.80 -13.37 -2.57
C MET A 130 9.41 -13.94 -2.89
N ALA A 131 8.52 -13.10 -3.42
CA ALA A 131 7.18 -13.50 -3.88
C ALA A 131 7.18 -14.06 -5.32
N GLY A 132 8.33 -14.07 -6.01
CA GLY A 132 8.43 -14.51 -7.40
C GLY A 132 7.78 -13.54 -8.41
N ILE A 133 7.55 -12.29 -8.02
CA ILE A 133 6.98 -11.26 -8.89
C ILE A 133 8.09 -10.56 -9.66
N THR A 134 8.12 -10.76 -10.97
CA THR A 134 9.05 -10.12 -11.90
C THR A 134 8.43 -8.90 -12.58
N GLY A 135 9.22 -7.89 -12.93
CA GLY A 135 8.74 -6.74 -13.72
C GLY A 135 8.26 -5.53 -12.90
N LEU A 136 8.52 -5.52 -11.59
CA LEU A 136 8.32 -4.35 -10.72
C LEU A 136 9.55 -3.41 -10.65
N ASN A 137 10.54 -3.66 -11.50
CA ASN A 137 11.74 -2.82 -11.62
C ASN A 137 11.38 -1.53 -12.37
N GLY A 138 11.03 -0.50 -11.60
CA GLY A 138 11.00 0.90 -12.03
C GLY A 138 12.26 1.63 -11.59
#